data_AF-A0A4R2A055-F1
#
_entry.id   AF-A0A4R2A055-F1
#
_cell.length_a   1.000
_cell.length_b   1.000
_cell.length_c   1.000
_cell.angle_alpha   90.00
_cell.angle_beta   90.00
_cell.angle_gamma   90.00
#
_symmetry.space_group_name_H-M   'P 1'
#
loop_
_entity.id
_entity.type
_entity.pdbx_description
1 polymer ?
#
loop_
_entity_poly.entity_id
_entity_poly.type
_entity_poly.pdbx_seq_one_letter_code
_entity_poly.pdbx_strand_id
1 'polypeptide(L)' 'MKQMGIEMIMITGDNMRTAQAIANEVGIDHLLAEVLPEGKAREVKNCRLKAKR' A
#
# COMPACT_ATOMS: atom_id res chain seq x y z
N MET A 1 -2.59 15.12 -2.27
CA MET A 1 -1.64 14.02 -1.94
C MET A 1 -0.50 13.96 -2.96
N LYS A 2 -0.75 13.57 -4.22
CA LYS A 2 0.30 13.53 -5.27
C LYS A 2 1.03 14.86 -5.50
N GLN A 3 0.34 15.99 -5.39
CA GLN A 3 0.93 17.34 -5.53
C GLN A 3 1.90 17.72 -4.40
N MET A 4 1.89 17.01 -3.26
CA MET A 4 2.86 17.22 -2.17
C MET A 4 4.12 16.36 -2.34
N GLY A 5 4.25 15.62 -3.46
CA GLY A 5 5.36 14.70 -3.68
C GLY A 5 5.32 13.45 -2.79
N ILE A 6 4.16 13.14 -2.19
CA ILE A 6 3.99 11.99 -1.31
C ILE A 6 3.50 10.80 -2.13
N GLU A 7 4.33 9.77 -2.21
CA GLU A 7 3.97 8.46 -2.73
C GLU A 7 3.14 7.70 -1.67
N MET A 8 2.02 7.10 -2.08
CA MET A 8 1.11 6.40 -1.19
C MET A 8 1.00 4.93 -1.56
N ILE A 9 1.12 4.07 -0.55
CA ILE A 9 0.98 2.62 -0.66
C ILE A 9 -0.12 2.17 0.32
N MET A 10 -1.09 1.40 -0.17
CA MET A 10 -2.10 0.74 0.65
C MET A 10 -1.61 -0.65 1.07
N ILE A 11 -1.71 -0.95 2.36
CA ILE A 11 -1.44 -2.29 2.93
C ILE A 11 -2.69 -2.75 3.66
N THR A 12 -3.31 -3.83 3.22
CA THR A 12 -4.51 -4.40 3.84
C THR A 12 -4.41 -5.92 4.00
N GLY A 13 -5.21 -6.46 4.93
CA GLY A 13 -5.40 -7.90 5.11
C GLY A 13 -6.59 -8.45 4.30
N ASP A 14 -7.35 -7.57 3.64
CA ASP A 14 -8.43 -7.99 2.73
C ASP A 14 -7.89 -8.74 1.52
N ASN A 15 -8.76 -9.50 0.87
CA ASN A 15 -8.44 -10.11 -0.41
C ASN A 15 -8.20 -9.04 -1.49
N MET A 16 -7.50 -9.44 -2.56
CA MET A 16 -7.12 -8.54 -3.64
C MET A 16 -8.31 -7.82 -4.29
N ARG A 17 -9.46 -8.50 -4.46
CA ARG A 17 -10.64 -7.93 -5.12
C ARG A 17 -11.20 -6.74 -4.34
N THR A 18 -11.41 -6.90 -3.04
CA THR A 18 -11.91 -5.83 -2.17
C THR A 18 -10.91 -4.69 -2.08
N ALA A 19 -9.64 -5.04 -1.85
CA ALA A 19 -8.57 -4.06 -1.72
C ALA A 19 -8.39 -3.20 -2.98
N GLN A 20 -8.49 -3.80 -4.17
CA GLN A 20 -8.36 -3.09 -5.43
C GLN A 20 -9.52 -2.11 -5.67
N ALA A 21 -10.75 -2.50 -5.30
CA ALA A 21 -11.91 -1.61 -5.43
C ALA A 21 -11.70 -0.34 -4.60
N ILE A 22 -11.26 -0.48 -3.36
CA ILE A 22 -10.98 0.65 -2.46
C ILE A 22 -9.81 1.47 -2.98
N ALA A 23 -8.69 0.83 -3.37
CA ALA A 23 -7.51 1.52 -3.89
C ALA A 23 -7.83 2.40 -5.12
N ASN A 24 -8.69 1.90 -6.01
CA ASN A 24 -9.15 2.66 -7.18
C ASN A 24 -10.04 3.86 -6.79
N GLU A 25 -10.93 3.67 -5.83
CA GLU A 25 -11.83 4.73 -5.34
C GLU A 25 -11.05 5.89 -4.71
N VAL A 26 -9.98 5.59 -3.96
CA VAL A 26 -9.17 6.61 -3.29
C VAL A 26 -7.96 7.08 -4.10
N GLY A 27 -7.72 6.50 -5.28
CA GLY A 27 -6.63 6.87 -6.18
C GLY A 27 -5.23 6.51 -5.69
N ILE A 28 -5.08 5.33 -5.07
CA ILE A 28 -3.79 4.78 -4.63
C ILE A 28 -3.21 3.88 -5.72
N ASP A 29 -1.99 4.19 -6.16
CA ASP A 29 -1.33 3.48 -7.26
C ASP A 29 -0.66 2.17 -6.82
N HIS A 30 -0.35 2.03 -5.53
CA HIS A 30 0.41 0.91 -5.00
C HIS A 30 -0.39 0.18 -3.91
N LEU A 31 -0.64 -1.11 -4.13
CA LEU A 31 -1.45 -1.94 -3.24
C LEU A 31 -0.73 -3.24 -2.86
N LEU A 32 -0.77 -3.56 -1.57
CA LEU A 32 -0.41 -4.84 -0.99
C LEU A 32 -1.63 -5.39 -0.22
N ALA A 33 -2.25 -6.43 -0.77
CA ALA A 33 -3.40 -7.12 -0.17
C ALA A 33 -2.96 -8.41 0.53
N GLU A 34 -3.86 -9.01 1.31
CA GLU A 34 -3.66 -10.29 2.01
C GLU A 34 -2.45 -10.30 2.97
N VAL A 35 -2.10 -9.13 3.50
CA VAL A 35 -0.96 -8.98 4.41
C VAL A 35 -1.37 -9.30 5.84
N LEU A 36 -0.76 -10.36 6.39
CA LEU A 36 -0.93 -10.75 7.80
C LEU A 36 -0.37 -9.69 8.76
N PRO A 37 -0.90 -9.58 9.99
CA PRO A 37 -0.43 -8.61 10.98
C PRO A 37 1.07 -8.66 11.22
N GLU A 38 1.66 -9.87 11.30
CA GLU A 38 3.10 -10.05 11.50
C GLU A 38 3.92 -9.57 10.29
N GLY A 39 3.33 -9.65 9.09
CA GLY A 39 3.92 -9.21 7.83
C GLY A 39 3.89 -7.70 7.60
N LYS A 40 2.92 -6.98 8.18
CA LYS A 40 2.77 -5.52 7.95
C LYS A 40 4.02 -4.74 8.32
N ALA A 41 4.64 -5.03 9.47
CA ALA A 41 5.84 -4.32 9.91
C ALA A 41 7.02 -4.51 8.93
N ARG A 42 7.15 -5.72 8.38
CA ARG A 42 8.15 -6.03 7.36
C ARG A 42 7.88 -5.27 6.06
N GLU A 43 6.63 -5.25 5.61
CA GLU A 43 6.26 -4.56 4.36
C GLU A 43 6.42 -3.04 4.45
N VAL A 44 6.10 -2.43 5.60
CA VAL A 44 6.38 -1.01 5.85
C VAL A 44 7.88 -0.71 5.72
N LYS A 45 8.75 -1.57 6.27
CA LYS A 45 10.20 -1.43 6.16
C LYS A 45 10.67 -1.58 4.70
N ASN A 46 10.14 -2.54 3.97
CA ASN A 46 10.44 -2.76 2.55
C ASN A 46 10.02 -1.56 1.69
N CYS A 47 8.83 -1.01 1.92
CA CYS A 47 8.31 0.15 1.19
C CYS A 47 9.20 1.39 1.39
N ARG A 48 9.64 1.65 2.62
CA ARG A 48 10.55 2.78 2.92
C ARG A 48 11.90 2.67 2.22
N LEU A 49 12.36 1.45 1.92
CA LEU A 49 13.59 1.21 1.16
C LEU A 49 13.40 1.44 -0.35
N LYS A 50 12.22 1.12 -0.89
CA LYS A 50 11.90 1.29 -2.33
C LYS A 50 11.68 2.75 -2.72
N ALA A 51 11.02 3.54 -1.87
CA ALA A 51 10.73 4.97 -2.12
C ALA A 51 11.96 5.90 -2.04
N LYS A 52 13.16 5.37 -1.69
CA LYS A 52 14.41 6.13 -1.55
C LYS A 52 15.35 6.05 -2.77
N ARG A 53 14.88 5.49 -3.89
CA ARG A 53 15.63 5.42 -5.16
C ARG A 53 15.00 6.37 -6.17
#